data_AF-A0A9X1S9I1-F1
#
_entry.id   AF-A0A9X1S9I1-F1
#
_cell.length_a   1.000
_cell.length_b   1.000
_cell.length_c   1.000
_cell.angle_alpha   90.00
_cell.angle_beta   90.00
_cell.angle_gamma   90.00
#
_symmetry.space_group_name_H-M   'P 1'
#
loop_
_entity.id
_entity.type
_entity.pdbx_description
1 polymer ?
#
loop_
_entity_poly.entity_id
_entity_poly.type
_entity_poly.pdbx_seq_one_letter_code
_entity_poly.pdbx_strand_id
1 'polypeptide(L)'
;MAVDPLFIIGSLVCLVSVVLCIGAAILKQGPNDLTILSAAAVELFLLVYGVVSLVRLAGGQGIAGEAWEFWGYLLTAMVIPVGAVWWSLMDRSRWSNIVLSAVGVTVFVMLFRMEQIWDGVNLL
;
A
#
# COMPACT_ATOMS: atom_id res chain seq x y z
N MET A 1 -16.20 -17.27 -3.48
CA MET A 1 -15.22 -16.21 -3.75
C MET A 1 -14.15 -16.33 -2.68
N ALA A 2 -12.98 -16.86 -3.01
CA ALA A 2 -11.86 -16.91 -2.07
C ALA A 2 -11.10 -15.59 -2.24
N VAL A 3 -10.91 -14.85 -1.13
CA VAL A 3 -10.15 -13.60 -1.12
C VAL A 3 -8.72 -13.88 -1.60
N ASP A 4 -8.16 -13.03 -2.48
CA ASP A 4 -6.82 -13.24 -2.99
C ASP A 4 -5.79 -13.23 -1.84
N PRO A 5 -4.91 -14.24 -1.74
CA PRO A 5 -3.80 -14.22 -0.79
C PRO A 5 -2.97 -12.92 -0.84
N LEU A 6 -2.79 -12.31 -2.02
CA LEU A 6 -2.06 -11.05 -2.16
C LEU A 6 -2.77 -9.90 -1.44
N PHE A 7 -4.09 -9.81 -1.55
CA PHE A 7 -4.87 -8.78 -0.87
C PHE A 7 -4.78 -8.94 0.66
N ILE A 8 -4.83 -10.17 1.17
CA ILE A 8 -4.68 -10.45 2.61
C ILE A 8 -3.29 -10.02 3.10
N ILE A 9 -2.24 -10.43 2.38
CA ILE A 9 -0.85 -10.08 2.74
C ILE A 9 -0.67 -8.56 2.71
N GLY A 10 -1.13 -7.89 1.66
CA GLY A 10 -1.06 -6.44 1.52
C GLY A 10 -1.80 -5.71 2.64
N SER A 11 -3.00 -6.18 2.99
CA SER A 11 -3.78 -5.62 4.10
C SER A 11 -3.05 -5.74 5.44
N LEU A 12 -2.39 -6.87 5.69
CA LEU A 12 -1.57 -7.06 6.89
C LEU A 12 -0.35 -6.14 6.91
N VAL A 13 0.37 -6.00 5.79
CA VAL A 13 1.52 -5.09 5.66
C VAL A 13 1.09 -3.64 5.92
N CYS A 14 -0.02 -3.21 5.30
CA CYS A 14 -0.61 -1.90 5.53
C CYS A 14 -0.99 -1.68 7.00
N LEU A 15 -1.67 -2.66 7.62
CA LEU A 15 -2.09 -2.58 9.01
C LEU A 15 -0.89 -2.44 9.96
N VAL A 16 0.16 -3.26 9.77
CA VAL A 16 1.38 -3.18 10.58
C VAL A 16 2.03 -1.80 10.43
N SER A 17 2.14 -1.28 9.20
CA SER A 17 2.69 0.06 8.99
C SER A 17 1.87 1.14 9.68
N VAL A 18 0.55 1.09 9.61
CA VAL A 18 -0.34 2.04 10.30
C VAL A 18 -0.13 1.99 11.80
N VAL A 19 -0.13 0.80 12.39
CA VAL A 19 0.02 0.62 13.84
C VAL A 19 1.37 1.14 14.33
N LEU A 20 2.46 0.83 13.62
CA LEU A 20 3.80 1.31 13.98
C LEU A 20 3.90 2.84 13.92
N CYS A 21 3.42 3.44 12.83
CA CYS A 21 3.48 4.88 12.62
C CYS A 21 2.56 5.65 13.59
N ILE A 22 1.32 5.21 13.81
CA ILE A 22 0.42 5.81 14.80
C ILE A 22 0.98 5.66 16.21
N GLY A 23 1.50 4.48 16.55
CA GLY A 23 2.12 4.23 17.85
C GLY A 23 3.28 5.19 18.11
N ALA A 24 4.18 5.37 17.15
CA ALA A 24 5.29 6.31 17.25
C ALA A 24 4.80 7.77 17.40
N ALA A 25 3.74 8.17 16.67
CA ALA A 25 3.15 9.49 16.78
C ALA A 25 2.52 9.74 18.18
N ILE A 26 1.80 8.77 18.72
CA ILE A 26 1.19 8.82 20.07
C ILE A 26 2.27 8.93 21.15
N LEU A 27 3.36 8.17 20.98
CA LEU A 27 4.54 8.23 21.86
C LEU A 27 5.36 9.51 21.68
N LYS A 28 4.90 10.46 20.84
CA LYS A 28 5.54 11.75 20.54
C LYS A 28 6.97 11.59 19.99
N GLN A 29 7.25 10.46 19.35
CA GLN A 29 8.53 10.20 18.69
C GLN A 29 8.52 10.81 17.28
N GLY A 30 9.68 11.26 16.82
CA GLY A 30 9.90 11.57 15.41
C GLY A 30 10.03 10.31 14.55
N PRO A 31 10.17 10.44 13.21
CA PRO A 31 10.43 9.32 12.33
C PRO A 31 11.72 8.59 12.70
N ASN A 32 11.60 7.29 12.98
CA ASN A 32 12.70 6.40 13.30
C ASN A 32 12.87 5.38 12.17
N ASP A 33 13.95 4.60 12.21
CA ASP A 33 14.24 3.63 11.16
C ASP A 33 13.11 2.60 11.00
N LEU A 34 12.40 2.27 12.09
CA LEU A 34 11.29 1.33 12.07
C LEU A 34 10.05 1.87 11.33
N THR A 35 9.66 3.14 11.54
CA THR A 35 8.50 3.74 10.84
C THR A 35 8.79 4.04 9.38
N ILE A 36 10.04 4.37 9.05
CA ILE A 36 10.49 4.52 7.66
C ILE A 36 10.54 3.15 6.99
N LEU A 37 11.10 2.14 7.65
CA LEU A 37 11.17 0.78 7.11
C LEU A 37 9.78 0.16 6.94
N SER A 38 8.82 0.45 7.81
CA SER A 38 7.45 -0.03 7.63
C SER A 38 6.78 0.56 6.40
N ALA A 39 6.98 1.84 6.12
CA ALA A 39 6.51 2.46 4.87
C ALA A 39 7.25 1.90 3.64
N ALA A 40 8.56 1.66 3.75
CA ALA A 40 9.34 1.01 2.69
C ALA A 40 8.90 -0.45 2.44
N ALA A 41 8.44 -1.16 3.46
CA ALA A 41 7.88 -2.50 3.31
C ALA A 41 6.56 -2.49 2.53
N VAL A 42 5.72 -1.46 2.71
CA VAL A 42 4.51 -1.24 1.89
C VAL A 42 4.92 -1.01 0.42
N GLU A 43 5.93 -0.19 0.16
CA GLU A 43 6.44 0.05 -1.20
C GLU A 43 6.97 -1.24 -1.84
N LEU A 44 7.78 -2.01 -1.10
CA LEU A 44 8.30 -3.28 -1.57
C LEU A 44 7.17 -4.27 -1.89
N PHE A 45 6.14 -4.32 -1.05
CA PHE A 45 4.96 -5.14 -1.32
C PHE A 45 4.27 -4.70 -2.62
N LEU A 46 4.10 -3.40 -2.88
CA LEU A 46 3.48 -2.89 -4.10
C LEU A 46 4.29 -3.25 -5.35
N LEU A 47 5.63 -3.20 -5.28
CA LEU A 47 6.49 -3.67 -6.36
C LEU A 47 6.27 -5.16 -6.65
N VAL A 48 6.24 -5.99 -5.62
CA VAL A 48 5.95 -7.43 -5.75
C VAL A 48 4.54 -7.64 -6.33
N TYR A 49 3.54 -6.91 -5.83
CA TYR A 49 2.17 -6.96 -6.32
C TYR A 49 2.09 -6.63 -7.82
N GLY A 50 2.80 -5.59 -8.27
CA GLY A 50 2.87 -5.23 -9.69
C GLY A 50 3.51 -6.32 -10.56
N VAL A 51 4.64 -6.88 -10.11
CA VAL A 51 5.31 -7.99 -10.82
C VAL A 51 4.40 -9.21 -10.92
N VAL A 52 3.73 -9.59 -9.82
CA VAL A 52 2.81 -10.73 -9.81
C VAL A 52 1.61 -10.46 -10.73
N SER A 53 1.10 -9.23 -10.75
CA SER A 53 0.02 -8.83 -11.67
C SER A 53 0.42 -8.97 -13.14
N LEU A 54 1.65 -8.58 -13.50
CA LEU A 54 2.20 -8.79 -14.85
C LEU A 54 2.30 -10.28 -15.19
N VAL A 55 2.81 -11.10 -14.26
CA VAL A 55 2.95 -12.55 -14.45
C VAL A 55 1.58 -13.20 -14.66
N ARG A 56 0.57 -12.81 -13.87
CA ARG A 56 -0.81 -13.29 -14.01
C ARG A 56 -1.40 -12.93 -15.38
N LEU A 57 -1.20 -11.69 -15.83
CA LEU A 57 -1.65 -11.24 -17.14
C LEU A 57 -0.97 -12.03 -18.27
N ALA A 58 0.34 -12.26 -18.17
CA ALA A 58 1.10 -13.08 -19.12
C ALA A 58 0.67 -14.56 -19.10
N GLY A 59 0.17 -15.05 -17.96
CA GLY A 59 -0.41 -16.38 -17.79
C GLY A 59 -1.85 -16.53 -18.32
N GLY A 60 -2.41 -15.49 -18.94
CA GLY A 60 -3.75 -15.50 -19.53
C GLY A 60 -4.89 -15.19 -18.56
N GLN A 61 -4.59 -14.78 -17.32
CA GLN A 61 -5.61 -14.23 -16.42
C GLN A 61 -5.96 -12.80 -16.87
N GLY A 62 -7.24 -12.55 -17.13
CA GLY A 62 -7.72 -11.23 -17.51
C GLY A 62 -8.08 -10.38 -16.30
N ILE A 63 -7.89 -9.06 -16.40
CA ILE A 63 -8.48 -8.08 -15.49
C ILE A 63 -9.96 -7.97 -15.89
N ALA A 64 -10.89 -8.19 -14.95
CA ALA A 64 -12.32 -8.16 -15.26
C ALA A 64 -12.82 -6.74 -15.60
N GLY A 65 -12.27 -5.71 -14.94
CA GLY A 65 -12.50 -4.31 -15.26
C GLY A 65 -11.52 -3.71 -16.26
N GLU A 66 -11.49 -2.38 -16.32
CA GLU A 66 -10.62 -1.64 -17.24
C GLU A 66 -9.15 -1.69 -16.79
N ALA A 67 -8.26 -2.18 -17.65
CA ALA A 67 -6.84 -2.34 -17.33
C ALA A 67 -6.16 -1.01 -16.97
N TRP A 68 -6.53 0.09 -17.63
CA TRP A 68 -5.94 1.41 -17.37
C TRP A 68 -6.29 1.92 -15.96
N GLU A 69 -7.46 1.58 -15.42
CA GLU A 69 -7.84 1.92 -14.05
C GLU A 69 -6.96 1.16 -13.06
N PHE A 70 -6.81 -0.15 -13.25
CA PHE A 70 -5.94 -0.98 -12.41
C PHE A 70 -4.50 -0.44 -12.33
N TRP A 71 -3.89 -0.17 -13.50
CA TRP A 71 -2.53 0.35 -13.56
C TRP A 71 -2.41 1.78 -13.01
N GLY A 72 -3.43 2.61 -13.21
CA GLY A 72 -3.51 3.95 -12.63
C GLY A 72 -3.54 3.93 -11.10
N TYR A 73 -4.33 3.02 -10.52
CA TYR A 73 -4.37 2.79 -9.07
C TYR A 73 -3.03 2.28 -8.53
N LEU A 74 -2.42 1.30 -9.20
CA LEU A 74 -1.15 0.73 -8.78
C LEU A 74 -0.02 1.77 -8.81
N LEU A 75 0.09 2.54 -9.90
CA LEU A 75 1.11 3.57 -10.04
C LEU A 75 0.94 4.66 -8.97
N THR A 76 -0.30 5.09 -8.73
CA THR A 76 -0.61 6.07 -7.68
C THR A 76 -0.24 5.52 -6.30
N ALA A 77 -0.56 4.25 -6.05
CA ALA A 77 -0.21 3.58 -4.79
C ALA A 77 1.30 3.52 -4.55
N MET A 78 2.14 3.31 -5.58
CA MET A 78 3.60 3.30 -5.47
C MET A 78 4.20 4.69 -5.21
N VAL A 79 3.59 5.76 -5.72
CA VAL A 79 4.11 7.12 -5.50
C VAL A 79 3.92 7.57 -4.05
N ILE A 80 2.86 7.10 -3.37
CA ILE A 80 2.50 7.55 -2.03
C ILE A 80 3.56 7.20 -0.97
N PRO A 81 4.03 5.94 -0.81
CA PRO A 81 5.09 5.60 0.15
C PRO A 81 6.38 6.36 -0.12
N VAL A 82 6.79 6.50 -1.39
CA VAL A 82 8.01 7.23 -1.77
C VAL A 82 7.93 8.69 -1.32
N GLY A 83 6.81 9.36 -1.61
CA GLY A 83 6.58 10.74 -1.20
C GLY A 83 6.54 10.91 0.33
N ALA A 84 5.93 9.97 1.05
CA ALA A 84 5.86 10.01 2.51
C ALA A 84 7.20 9.73 3.18
N VAL A 85 8.00 8.79 2.66
CA VAL A 85 9.36 8.56 3.13
C VAL A 85 10.21 9.80 2.89
N TRP A 86 10.15 10.39 1.70
CA TRP A 86 10.84 11.65 1.40
C TRP A 86 10.44 12.78 2.37
N TRP A 87 9.13 12.95 2.62
CA TRP A 87 8.61 13.89 3.60
C TRP A 87 9.21 13.66 4.99
N SER A 88 9.33 12.39 5.40
CA SER A 88 9.86 12.04 6.71
C SER A 88 11.34 12.32 6.91
N LEU A 89 12.10 12.41 5.81
CA LEU A 89 13.49 12.82 5.86
C LEU A 89 13.63 14.34 6.02
N MET A 90 12.71 15.12 5.41
CA MET A 90 12.69 16.58 5.50
C MET A 90 12.12 17.08 6.84
N ASP A 91 11.02 16.51 7.31
CA ASP A 91 10.41 16.84 8.60
C ASP A 91 10.52 15.66 9.58
N ARG A 92 11.31 15.86 10.63
CA ARG A 92 11.55 14.90 11.71
C ARG A 92 10.62 15.09 12.92
N SER A 93 9.59 15.92 12.80
CA SER A 93 8.61 16.12 13.86
C SER A 93 7.70 14.90 14.04
N ARG A 94 7.02 14.80 15.19
CA ARG A 94 6.02 13.74 15.45
C ARG A 94 4.88 13.70 14.42
N TRP A 95 4.64 14.79 13.71
CA TRP A 95 3.58 14.90 12.70
C TRP A 95 3.91 14.10 11.45
N SER A 96 5.20 13.90 11.19
CA SER A 96 5.67 13.10 10.07
C SER A 96 5.31 11.62 10.20
N ASN A 97 5.27 11.09 11.43
CA ASN A 97 4.74 9.74 11.68
C ASN A 97 3.23 9.63 11.37
N ILE A 98 2.46 10.71 11.47
CA ILE A 98 1.05 10.72 11.04
C ILE A 98 0.96 10.65 9.50
N VAL A 99 1.84 11.36 8.80
CA VAL A 99 1.96 11.27 7.33
C VAL A 99 2.36 9.85 6.90
N LEU A 100 3.35 9.25 7.55
CA LEU A 100 3.75 7.85 7.30
C LEU A 100 2.61 6.86 7.60
N SER A 101 1.77 7.12 8.60
CA SER A 101 0.58 6.29 8.84
C SER A 101 -0.45 6.40 7.71
N ALA A 102 -0.61 7.58 7.11
CA ALA A 102 -1.58 7.77 6.03
C ALA A 102 -1.26 6.91 4.80
N VAL A 103 0.01 6.53 4.62
CA VAL A 103 0.47 5.60 3.58
C VAL A 103 -0.29 4.27 3.67
N GLY A 104 -0.20 3.59 4.82
CA GLY A 104 -0.82 2.27 4.97
C GLY A 104 -2.34 2.29 4.83
N VAL A 105 -3.00 3.34 5.34
CA VAL A 105 -4.46 3.52 5.15
C VAL A 105 -4.81 3.72 3.69
N THR A 106 -4.10 4.61 3.00
CA THR A 106 -4.39 4.94 1.60
C THR A 106 -4.12 3.74 0.70
N VAL A 107 -2.97 3.08 0.88
CA VAL A 107 -2.60 1.90 0.08
C VAL A 107 -3.58 0.74 0.32
N PHE A 108 -4.09 0.53 1.53
CA PHE A 108 -5.15 -0.44 1.78
C PHE A 108 -6.41 -0.17 0.94
N VAL A 109 -6.86 1.08 0.87
CA VAL A 109 -8.02 1.46 0.04
C VAL A 109 -7.73 1.24 -1.44
N MET A 110 -6.51 1.57 -1.90
CA MET A 110 -6.10 1.31 -3.29
C MET A 110 -6.08 -0.18 -3.60
N LEU A 111 -5.56 -1.02 -2.69
CA LEU A 111 -5.57 -2.48 -2.84
C LEU A 111 -6.99 -3.02 -2.94
N PHE A 112 -7.89 -2.55 -2.09
CA PHE A 112 -9.30 -2.94 -2.14
C PHE A 112 -9.94 -2.58 -3.48
N ARG A 113 -9.64 -1.40 -4.02
CA ARG A 113 -10.10 -1.01 -5.36
C ARG A 113 -9.49 -1.85 -6.46
N MET A 114 -8.20 -2.15 -6.40
CA MET A 114 -7.55 -3.00 -7.39
C MET A 114 -8.10 -4.44 -7.37
N GLU A 115 -8.41 -4.99 -6.20
CA GLU A 115 -9.06 -6.30 -6.06
C GLU A 115 -10.43 -6.30 -6.74
N GLN A 116 -11.25 -5.26 -6.50
CA GLN A 116 -12.56 -5.12 -7.17
C GLN A 116 -12.45 -5.04 -8.69
N ILE A 117 -11.44 -4.35 -9.21
CA ILE A 117 -11.20 -4.24 -10.66
C ILE A 117 -10.74 -5.60 -11.21
N TRP A 118 -9.94 -6.34 -10.46
CA TRP A 118 -9.43 -7.64 -10.88
C TRP A 118 -10.53 -8.71 -10.95
N ASP A 119 -11.34 -8.83 -9.90
CA ASP A 119 -12.40 -9.85 -9.80
C ASP A 119 -13.70 -9.46 -10.51
N GLY A 120 -13.88 -8.17 -10.82
CA GLY A 120 -15.11 -7.62 -11.35
C GLY A 120 -16.09 -7.34 -10.21
N VAL A 121 -16.70 -6.15 -10.24
CA VAL A 121 -17.55 -5.59 -9.17
C VAL A 121 -18.52 -6.62 -8.57
N ASN A 122 -18.14 -7.27 -7.47
CA ASN A 122 -18.99 -7.88 -6.43
C ASN A 122 -18.12 -8.43 -5.27
N LEU A 123 -17.90 -7.61 -4.24
CA LEU A 123 -17.52 -8.09 -2.90
C LEU A 123 -18.67 -7.92 -1.89
N LEU A 124 -19.91 -7.82 -2.38
CA LEU A 124 -21.17 -7.91 -1.62
C LEU A 124 -22.18 -8.75 -2.40
#